data_AF-A0AAV8WFT9-F1
#
_entry.id   AF-A0AAV8WFT9-F1
#
_cell.length_a   1.000
_cell.length_b   1.000
_cell.length_c   1.000
_cell.angle_alpha   90.00
_cell.angle_beta   90.00
_cell.angle_gamma   90.00
#
_symmetry.space_group_name_H-M   'P 1'
#
loop_
_entity.id
_entity.type
_entity.pdbx_description
1 polymer ?
#
loop_
_entity_poly.entity_id
_entity_poly.type
_entity_poly.pdbx_seq_one_letter_code
_entity_poly.pdbx_strand_id
1 'polypeptide(L)'
;MAPKLYIDKLSPPCRAVLMCGRAIGLDMDIVEVNLLGGEHLKPEFLKLPILLGNVRHVVEEHARAVNEAYGFINTFLQQNKYIASDNLSIADLSLINSVTNASVCVPLDEGAYPQIKAWRDRLKALPYYEINQTGGDLFKSAVKSKLG
;
A
#
# COMPACT_ATOMS: atom_id res chain seq x y z
N MET A 1 20.06 -17.61 -12.35
CA MET A 1 20.40 -16.23 -11.93
C MET A 1 19.13 -15.61 -11.40
N ALA A 2 19.13 -15.08 -10.18
CA ALA A 2 17.95 -14.42 -9.64
C ALA A 2 17.66 -13.15 -10.45
N PRO A 3 16.39 -12.83 -10.75
CA PRO A 3 16.05 -11.58 -11.41
C PRO A 3 16.38 -10.40 -10.48
N LYS A 4 16.90 -9.31 -11.06
CA LYS A 4 17.12 -8.06 -10.34
C LYS A 4 15.81 -7.30 -10.22
N LEU A 5 15.48 -6.84 -9.02
CA LEU A 5 14.32 -6.02 -8.75
C LEU A 5 14.74 -4.68 -8.14
N TYR A 6 14.46 -3.60 -8.86
CA TYR A 6 14.71 -2.22 -8.42
C TYR A 6 13.51 -1.72 -7.62
N ILE A 7 13.72 -1.28 -6.38
CA ILE A 7 12.64 -0.91 -5.47
C ILE A 7 12.94 0.36 -4.69
N ASP A 8 11.86 1.02 -4.27
CA ASP A 8 11.85 1.91 -3.10
C ASP A 8 10.88 1.30 -2.08
N LYS A 9 11.37 0.94 -0.89
CA LYS A 9 10.54 0.30 0.17
C LYS A 9 9.36 1.15 0.62
N LEU A 10 9.41 2.47 0.44
CA LEU A 10 8.31 3.38 0.72
C LEU A 10 7.08 3.08 -0.16
N SER A 11 7.33 2.62 -1.38
CA SER A 11 6.35 2.50 -2.45
C SER A 11 5.44 1.27 -2.28
N PRO A 12 4.11 1.43 -2.19
CA PRO A 12 3.15 0.33 -2.17
C PRO A 12 3.31 -0.71 -3.30
N PRO A 13 3.45 -0.33 -4.59
CA PRO A 13 3.59 -1.30 -5.66
C PRO A 13 4.88 -2.11 -5.58
N CYS A 14 5.99 -1.53 -5.10
CA CYS A 14 7.23 -2.27 -4.89
C CYS A 14 7.04 -3.37 -3.84
N ARG A 15 6.35 -3.05 -2.73
CA ARG A 15 6.04 -4.05 -1.69
C ARG A 15 5.11 -5.14 -2.18
N ALA A 16 4.13 -4.83 -3.03
CA ALA A 16 3.26 -5.84 -3.64
C ALA A 16 4.06 -6.88 -4.44
N VAL A 17 5.03 -6.43 -5.26
CA VAL A 17 5.92 -7.33 -6.02
C VAL A 17 6.79 -8.17 -5.08
N LEU A 18 7.35 -7.59 -4.02
CA LEU A 18 8.13 -8.32 -3.03
C LEU A 18 7.31 -9.41 -2.32
N MET A 19 6.10 -9.06 -1.87
CA MET A 19 5.19 -10.03 -1.23
C MET A 19 4.82 -11.15 -2.21
N CYS A 20 4.56 -10.82 -3.48
CA CYS A 20 4.27 -11.81 -4.52
C CYS A 20 5.46 -12.76 -4.73
N GLY A 21 6.69 -12.23 -4.87
CA GLY A 21 7.89 -13.04 -5.00
C GLY A 21 8.08 -13.99 -3.81
N ARG A 22 7.88 -13.51 -2.58
CA ARG A 22 7.93 -14.36 -1.38
C ARG A 22 6.82 -15.40 -1.35
N ALA A 23 5.61 -15.05 -1.77
CA ALA A 23 4.47 -15.97 -1.81
C ALA A 23 4.70 -17.18 -2.73
N ILE A 24 5.46 -16.99 -3.81
CA ILE A 24 5.78 -18.05 -4.78
C ILE A 24 7.17 -18.68 -4.57
N GLY A 25 7.90 -18.28 -3.53
CA GLY A 25 9.25 -18.78 -3.26
C GLY A 25 10.31 -18.33 -4.28
N LEU A 26 10.11 -17.16 -4.91
CA LEU A 26 11.06 -16.59 -5.86
C LEU A 26 12.10 -15.73 -5.15
N ASP A 27 13.36 -16.17 -5.24
CA ASP A 27 14.51 -15.35 -4.85
C ASP A 27 14.76 -14.24 -5.88
N MET A 28 15.01 -13.03 -5.38
CA MET A 28 15.23 -11.84 -6.20
C MET A 28 16.41 -11.04 -5.66
N ASP A 29 17.24 -10.53 -6.55
CA ASP A 29 18.34 -9.64 -6.22
C ASP A 29 17.79 -8.21 -6.08
N ILE A 30 17.68 -7.73 -4.85
CA ILE A 30 17.07 -6.42 -4.56
C ILE A 30 18.08 -5.30 -4.74
N VAL A 31 17.73 -4.31 -5.56
CA VAL A 31 18.47 -3.07 -5.75
C VAL A 31 17.63 -1.91 -5.23
N GLU A 32 18.06 -1.29 -4.13
CA GLU A 32 17.36 -0.13 -3.57
C GLU A 32 17.62 1.12 -4.44
N VAL A 33 16.56 1.86 -4.75
CA VAL A 33 16.59 3.11 -5.50
C VAL A 33 15.93 4.19 -4.65
N ASN A 34 16.60 5.34 -4.52
CA ASN A 34 16.06 6.46 -3.75
C ASN A 34 15.23 7.37 -4.67
N LEU A 35 13.91 7.13 -4.73
CA LEU A 35 13.03 7.98 -5.53
C LEU A 35 12.96 9.39 -4.95
N LEU A 36 12.84 9.55 -3.63
CA LEU A 36 12.81 10.86 -2.98
C LEU A 36 14.08 11.70 -3.22
N GLY A 37 15.20 11.07 -3.55
CA GLY A 37 16.45 11.71 -3.96
C GLY A 37 16.41 12.40 -5.33
N GLY A 38 15.33 12.22 -6.08
CA GLY A 38 15.03 13.03 -7.26
C GLY A 38 15.46 12.45 -8.61
N GLU A 39 16.01 11.24 -8.65
CA GLU A 39 16.50 10.57 -9.87
C GLU A 39 15.39 10.31 -10.92
N HIS A 40 14.12 10.44 -10.52
CA HIS A 40 12.93 10.25 -11.36
C HIS A 40 12.11 11.54 -11.60
N LEU A 41 12.56 12.71 -11.11
CA LEU A 41 11.79 13.97 -11.10
C LEU A 41 11.85 14.77 -12.41
N LYS A 42 11.55 14.13 -13.55
CA LYS A 42 11.13 14.93 -14.72
C LYS A 42 9.81 15.63 -14.38
N PRO A 43 9.52 16.83 -14.92
CA PRO A 43 8.32 17.62 -14.58
C PRO A 43 6.99 16.84 -14.67
N GLU A 44 6.94 15.81 -15.51
CA GLU A 44 5.80 14.90 -15.71
C GLU A 44 5.48 13.97 -14.50
N PHE A 45 6.38 13.82 -13.52
CA PHE A 45 6.25 12.87 -12.41
C PHE A 45 5.84 13.49 -11.04
N LEU A 46 5.61 14.81 -10.94
CA LEU A 46 5.34 15.54 -9.68
C LEU A 46 3.96 15.28 -9.01
N LYS A 47 3.37 14.08 -9.14
CA LYS A 47 1.98 13.78 -8.74
C LYS A 47 1.76 13.34 -7.29
N LEU A 48 2.74 13.45 -6.39
CA LEU A 48 2.56 13.15 -4.96
C LEU A 48 2.47 14.45 -4.13
N PRO A 49 1.28 15.08 -4.02
CA PRO A 49 1.13 16.44 -3.53
C PRO A 49 1.61 16.68 -2.09
N ILE A 50 1.53 15.66 -1.22
CA ILE A 50 1.95 15.76 0.19
C ILE A 50 3.45 15.47 0.38
N LEU A 51 4.01 14.50 -0.35
CA LEU A 51 5.40 14.07 -0.16
C LEU A 51 6.39 14.85 -1.01
N LEU A 52 6.02 15.16 -2.25
CA LEU A 52 6.85 15.84 -3.24
C LEU A 52 6.34 17.24 -3.58
N GLY A 53 5.15 17.60 -3.11
CA GLY A 53 4.56 18.93 -3.26
C GLY A 53 4.49 19.71 -1.93
N ASN A 54 3.79 20.84 -1.97
CA ASN A 54 3.64 21.75 -0.82
C ASN A 54 2.30 21.59 -0.08
N VAL A 55 1.56 20.50 -0.33
CA VAL A 55 0.27 20.26 0.33
C VAL A 55 0.49 19.69 1.72
N ARG A 56 -0.05 20.35 2.76
CA ARG A 56 0.14 19.98 4.18
C ARG A 56 -1.11 19.48 4.89
N HIS A 57 -2.19 19.24 4.14
CA HIS A 57 -3.45 18.71 4.65
C HIS A 57 -4.02 17.70 3.67
N VAL A 58 -4.97 16.88 4.14
CA VAL A 58 -5.71 15.96 3.28
C VAL A 58 -6.83 16.72 2.60
N VAL A 59 -6.91 16.63 1.27
CA VAL A 59 -7.96 17.27 0.47
C VAL A 59 -9.25 16.46 0.62
N GLU A 60 -10.35 17.12 0.96
CA GLU A 60 -11.64 16.48 1.28
C GLU A 60 -12.18 15.62 0.13
N GLU A 61 -12.04 16.09 -1.12
CA GLU A 61 -12.45 15.31 -2.30
C GLU A 61 -11.68 13.98 -2.41
N HIS A 62 -10.37 14.00 -2.16
CA HIS A 62 -9.57 12.77 -2.14
C HIS A 62 -9.96 11.88 -0.96
N ALA A 63 -10.27 12.45 0.21
CA ALA A 63 -10.75 11.69 1.35
C ALA A 63 -12.07 10.98 1.05
N ARG A 64 -13.01 11.66 0.38
CA ARG A 64 -14.27 11.08 -0.07
C ARG A 64 -14.04 9.91 -1.02
N ALA A 65 -13.18 10.08 -2.02
CA ALA A 65 -12.85 9.01 -2.97
C ALA A 65 -12.23 7.78 -2.27
N VAL A 66 -11.39 7.99 -1.26
CA VAL A 66 -10.83 6.89 -0.45
C VAL A 66 -11.90 6.19 0.37
N ASN A 67 -12.82 6.92 1.00
CA ASN A 67 -13.93 6.33 1.75
C ASN A 67 -14.89 5.55 0.83
N GLU A 68 -15.15 6.04 -0.38
CA GLU A 68 -15.92 5.30 -1.39
C GLU A 68 -15.21 4.00 -1.80
N ALA A 69 -13.90 4.06 -2.02
CA ALA A 69 -13.09 2.88 -2.29
C ALA A 69 -13.13 1.86 -1.14
N TYR A 70 -13.11 2.30 0.13
CA TYR A 70 -13.34 1.40 1.26
C TYR A 70 -14.73 0.74 1.18
N GLY A 71 -15.77 1.46 0.78
CA GLY A 71 -17.09 0.89 0.51
C GLY A 71 -17.03 -0.29 -0.47
N PHE A 72 -16.44 -0.08 -1.65
CA PHE A 72 -16.31 -1.14 -2.67
C PHE A 72 -15.49 -2.33 -2.18
N ILE A 73 -14.36 -2.09 -1.53
CA ILE A 73 -13.50 -3.16 -0.98
C ILE A 73 -14.30 -3.99 0.04
N ASN A 74 -15.03 -3.33 0.94
CA ASN A 74 -15.85 -4.02 1.92
C ASN A 74 -16.94 -4.86 1.24
N THR A 75 -17.58 -4.37 0.17
CA THR A 75 -18.55 -5.13 -0.62
C THR A 75 -17.94 -6.38 -1.27
N PHE A 76 -16.76 -6.28 -1.90
CA PHE A 76 -16.11 -7.47 -2.48
C PHE A 76 -15.77 -8.52 -1.41
N LEU A 77 -15.36 -8.08 -0.23
CA LEU A 77 -15.03 -8.94 0.91
C LEU A 77 -16.27 -9.47 1.67
N GLN A 78 -17.47 -8.96 1.39
CA GLN A 78 -18.71 -9.60 1.85
C GLN A 78 -19.02 -10.86 1.04
N GLN A 79 -18.63 -10.87 -0.23
CA GLN A 79 -18.91 -11.97 -1.16
C GLN A 79 -17.83 -13.06 -1.13
N ASN A 80 -16.61 -12.70 -0.77
CA ASN A 80 -15.43 -13.56 -0.87
C ASN A 80 -14.53 -13.43 0.36
N LYS A 81 -13.79 -14.49 0.69
CA LYS A 81 -12.77 -14.46 1.76
C LYS A 81 -11.58 -13.54 1.43
N TYR A 82 -11.25 -13.35 0.16
CA TYR A 82 -10.19 -12.48 -0.35
C TYR A 82 -10.76 -11.57 -1.46
N ILE A 83 -10.00 -10.59 -1.94
CA ILE A 83 -10.51 -9.53 -2.82
C ILE A 83 -11.18 -10.06 -4.09
N ALA A 84 -10.60 -11.09 -4.71
CA ALA A 84 -11.05 -11.58 -6.01
C ALA A 84 -11.72 -12.97 -5.96
N SER A 85 -11.57 -13.71 -4.85
CA SER A 85 -12.10 -15.07 -4.68
C SER A 85 -12.00 -15.53 -3.23
N ASP A 86 -12.37 -16.77 -2.93
CA ASP A 86 -12.12 -17.38 -1.61
C ASP A 86 -10.66 -17.79 -1.34
N ASN A 87 -9.78 -17.66 -2.34
CA ASN A 87 -8.36 -17.95 -2.24
C ASN A 87 -7.50 -16.68 -2.29
N LEU A 88 -6.39 -16.68 -1.54
CA LEU A 88 -5.40 -15.62 -1.58
C LEU A 88 -4.85 -15.46 -3.01
N SER A 89 -4.75 -14.22 -3.48
CA SER A 89 -4.26 -13.91 -4.81
C SER A 89 -3.33 -12.70 -4.83
N ILE A 90 -2.69 -12.45 -5.97
CA ILE A 90 -1.91 -11.22 -6.18
C ILE A 90 -2.75 -9.95 -6.03
N ALA A 91 -4.09 -10.03 -6.19
CA ALA A 91 -4.97 -8.89 -5.98
C ALA A 91 -4.95 -8.44 -4.51
N ASP A 92 -4.91 -9.38 -3.57
CA ASP A 92 -4.82 -9.09 -2.14
C ASP A 92 -3.48 -8.47 -1.78
N LEU A 93 -2.39 -9.07 -2.29
CA LEU A 93 -1.02 -8.59 -2.06
C LEU A 93 -0.82 -7.20 -2.67
N SER A 94 -1.45 -6.89 -3.80
CA SER A 94 -1.44 -5.56 -4.38
C SER A 94 -2.24 -4.57 -3.54
N LEU A 95 -3.50 -4.91 -3.22
CA LEU A 95 -4.43 -3.95 -2.63
C LEU A 95 -4.11 -3.62 -1.17
N ILE A 96 -3.59 -4.58 -0.39
CA ILE A 96 -3.31 -4.36 1.02
C ILE A 96 -2.26 -3.27 1.26
N ASN A 97 -1.28 -3.16 0.36
CA ASN A 97 -0.27 -2.11 0.42
C ASN A 97 -0.89 -0.73 0.19
N SER A 98 -1.81 -0.64 -0.77
CA SER A 98 -2.57 0.60 -1.05
C SER A 98 -3.48 0.98 0.11
N VAL A 99 -4.24 0.03 0.68
CA VAL A 99 -5.12 0.27 1.84
C VAL A 99 -4.29 0.70 3.05
N THR A 100 -3.14 0.07 3.29
CA THR A 100 -2.23 0.43 4.39
C THR A 100 -1.78 1.89 4.27
N ASN A 101 -1.33 2.31 3.09
CA ASN A 101 -0.89 3.69 2.88
C ASN A 101 -2.04 4.70 2.89
N ALA A 102 -3.19 4.38 2.26
CA ALA A 102 -4.36 5.25 2.27
C ALA A 102 -4.83 5.51 3.71
N SER A 103 -4.79 4.49 4.57
CA SER A 103 -5.19 4.59 5.98
C SER A 103 -4.36 5.58 6.82
N VAL A 104 -3.16 5.93 6.35
CA VAL A 104 -2.31 6.97 6.99
C VAL A 104 -2.91 8.35 6.81
N CYS A 105 -3.47 8.63 5.63
CA CYS A 105 -4.06 9.93 5.30
C CYS A 105 -5.54 9.98 5.65
N VAL A 106 -6.28 8.90 5.38
CA VAL A 106 -7.72 8.78 5.59
C VAL A 106 -7.96 7.55 6.46
N PRO A 107 -8.11 7.71 7.78
CA PRO A 107 -8.26 6.59 8.70
C PRO A 107 -9.36 5.64 8.28
N LEU A 108 -9.07 4.33 8.31
CA LEU A 108 -10.07 3.30 8.06
C LEU A 108 -10.96 3.14 9.30
N ASP A 109 -12.25 3.41 9.16
CA ASP A 109 -13.24 3.07 10.19
C ASP A 109 -13.52 1.56 10.16
N GLU A 110 -12.82 0.82 11.01
CA GLU A 110 -12.98 -0.63 11.10
C GLU A 110 -14.35 -1.07 11.64
N GLY A 111 -15.11 -0.16 12.28
CA GLY A 111 -16.50 -0.41 12.70
C GLY A 111 -17.48 -0.34 11.54
N ALA A 112 -17.29 0.62 10.64
CA ALA A 112 -18.06 0.75 9.39
C ALA A 112 -17.68 -0.32 8.35
N TYR A 113 -16.42 -0.77 8.36
CA TYR A 113 -15.87 -1.71 7.37
C TYR A 113 -15.30 -2.99 8.00
N PRO A 114 -16.13 -3.81 8.68
CA PRO A 114 -15.66 -4.97 9.44
C PRO A 114 -15.03 -6.06 8.55
N GLN A 115 -15.42 -6.16 7.28
CA GLN A 115 -14.83 -7.14 6.37
C GLN A 115 -13.41 -6.76 5.97
N ILE A 116 -13.14 -5.45 5.82
CA ILE A 116 -11.79 -4.97 5.59
C ILE A 116 -10.91 -5.28 6.80
N LYS A 117 -11.41 -5.04 8.03
CA LYS A 117 -10.68 -5.40 9.26
C LYS A 117 -10.31 -6.89 9.26
N ALA A 118 -11.29 -7.76 9.06
CA ALA A 118 -11.07 -9.21 9.07
C ALA A 118 -10.08 -9.64 7.97
N TRP A 119 -10.18 -9.07 6.77
CA TRP A 119 -9.23 -9.31 5.67
C TRP A 119 -7.82 -8.85 6.00
N ARG A 120 -7.65 -7.66 6.57
CA ARG A 120 -6.35 -7.16 7.02
C ARG A 120 -5.73 -8.08 8.07
N ASP A 121 -6.52 -8.53 9.04
CA ASP A 121 -6.05 -9.42 10.10
C ASP A 121 -5.61 -10.78 9.53
N ARG A 122 -6.32 -11.32 8.53
CA ARG A 122 -5.87 -12.51 7.79
C ARG A 122 -4.56 -12.29 7.06
N LEU A 123 -4.40 -11.16 6.37
CA LEU A 123 -3.16 -10.87 5.62
C LEU A 123 -1.96 -10.62 6.54
N LYS A 124 -2.17 -10.00 7.72
CA LYS A 124 -1.11 -9.83 8.74
C LYS A 124 -0.52 -11.16 9.23
N ALA A 125 -1.29 -12.25 9.16
CA ALA A 125 -0.83 -13.57 9.55
C ALA A 125 0.06 -14.24 8.49
N LEU A 126 0.24 -13.64 7.31
CA LEU A 126 1.14 -14.17 6.29
C LEU A 126 2.61 -14.02 6.75
N PRO A 127 3.47 -15.03 6.49
CA PRO A 127 4.85 -15.05 7.00
C PRO A 127 5.78 -14.02 6.36
N TYR A 128 5.31 -13.29 5.34
CA TYR A 128 6.04 -12.24 4.61
C TYR A 128 5.34 -10.87 4.73
N TYR A 129 4.38 -10.72 5.65
CA TYR A 129 3.64 -9.48 5.81
C TYR A 129 4.48 -8.33 6.39
N GLU A 130 5.59 -8.64 7.06
CA GLU A 130 6.53 -7.66 7.62
C GLU A 130 7.08 -6.70 6.55
N ILE A 131 7.09 -7.12 5.28
CA ILE A 131 7.43 -6.28 4.13
C ILE A 131 6.45 -5.10 4.01
N ASN A 132 5.14 -5.37 4.08
CA ASN A 132 4.13 -4.33 4.04
C ASN A 132 4.16 -3.46 5.29
N GLN A 133 4.30 -4.08 6.47
CA GLN A 133 4.35 -3.34 7.73
C GLN A 133 5.52 -2.36 7.77
N THR A 134 6.73 -2.83 7.44
CA THR A 134 7.94 -2.01 7.44
C THR A 134 7.82 -0.80 6.49
N GLY A 135 7.41 -1.03 5.23
CA GLY A 135 7.26 0.08 4.28
C GLY A 135 6.08 1.00 4.61
N GLY A 136 5.01 0.47 5.20
CA GLY A 136 3.88 1.25 5.70
C GLY A 136 4.28 2.19 6.84
N ASP A 137 5.10 1.73 7.78
CA ASP A 137 5.61 2.54 8.90
C ASP A 137 6.57 3.63 8.43
N LEU A 138 7.43 3.33 7.45
CA LEU A 138 8.27 4.33 6.77
C LEU A 138 7.42 5.39 6.09
N PHE A 139 6.39 4.98 5.34
CA PHE A 139 5.47 5.90 4.67
C PHE A 139 4.71 6.78 5.65
N LYS A 140 4.19 6.19 6.72
CA LYS A 140 3.52 6.92 7.80
C LYS A 140 4.42 7.98 8.40
N SER A 141 5.68 7.66 8.66
CA SER A 141 6.66 8.60 9.21
C SER A 141 6.93 9.75 8.23
N ALA A 142 7.12 9.43 6.93
CA ALA A 142 7.35 10.43 5.89
C ALA A 142 6.16 11.38 5.74
N VAL A 143 4.92 10.87 5.63
CA VAL A 143 3.71 11.69 5.50
C VAL A 143 3.49 12.55 6.74
N LYS A 144 3.62 11.99 7.95
CA LYS A 144 3.46 12.75 9.20
C LYS A 144 4.48 13.88 9.35
N SER A 145 5.68 13.74 8.78
CA SER A 145 6.68 14.83 8.79
C SER A 145 6.30 16.03 7.90
N LYS A 146 5.32 15.86 7.00
CA LYS A 146 4.89 16.87 6.02
C LYS A 146 3.52 17.47 6.34
N LEU A 147 2.63 16.69 6.95
CA LEU A 147 1.37 17.19 7.50
C LEU A 147 1.67 18.13 8.67
N GLY A 148 1.01 19.30 8.68
CA GLY A 148 1.15 20.31 9.73
C GLY A 148 0.46 19.94 11.02
#